data_AF-A0A2N5CL26-F1
#
_entry.id   AF-A0A2N5CL26-F1
#
_cell.length_a   1.000
_cell.length_b   1.000
_cell.length_c   1.000
_cell.angle_alpha   90.00
_cell.angle_beta   90.00
_cell.angle_gamma   90.00
#
_symmetry.space_group_name_H-M   'P 1'
#
loop_
_entity.id
_entity.type
_entity.pdbx_description
1 polymer ?
#
loop_
_entity_poly.entity_id
_entity_poly.type
_entity_poly.pdbx_seq_one_letter_code
_entity_poly.pdbx_strand_id
1 'polypeptide(L)'
;MTNVALEPPALFDETTEAMDTLATWLEHFPGGICTHWPHPNSPAALTSFPTVEAWRQALNALDLDPTCFAPAVVRIKYRRAQKLYLLAWADADVILAAEMVAFTALELALNDRFGLLIKGLSPPPKKKKEPSATGMIATPLLSDLLDHLVTHQGIRELDFPTARIGGGRVVNRLRKIGPLADRPTLTEMRNRHAHGSPIEGGPLSGLLHVIRDLIHYCYA
;
A
#
# COMPACT_ATOMS: atom_id res chain seq x y z
N MET A 1 12.03 46.01 14.86
CA MET A 1 11.33 44.76 15.24
C MET A 1 11.16 43.95 13.98
N THR A 2 12.15 43.11 13.68
CA THR A 2 12.20 42.32 12.45
C THR A 2 11.48 41.01 12.70
N ASN A 3 10.38 40.81 11.98
CA ASN A 3 9.56 39.62 12.08
C ASN A 3 10.32 38.45 11.45
N VAL A 4 10.97 37.64 12.27
CA VAL A 4 11.58 36.38 11.82
C VAL A 4 10.43 35.43 11.56
N ALA A 5 10.06 35.27 10.29
CA ALA A 5 9.21 34.17 9.87
C ALA A 5 9.97 32.88 10.22
N LEU A 6 9.51 32.19 11.26
CA LEU A 6 9.93 30.82 11.53
C LEU A 6 9.49 29.99 10.32
N GLU A 7 10.46 29.60 9.49
CA GLU A 7 10.23 28.56 8.50
C GLU A 7 9.66 27.32 9.22
N PRO A 8 8.61 26.69 8.67
CA PRO A 8 8.11 25.45 9.25
C PRO A 8 9.27 24.44 9.26
N PRO A 9 9.46 23.68 10.36
CA PRO A 9 10.51 22.69 10.42
C PRO A 9 10.34 21.74 9.23
N ALA A 10 11.45 21.46 8.55
CA ALA A 10 11.49 20.48 7.47
C ALA A 10 10.78 19.21 7.97
N LEU A 11 9.64 18.88 7.33
CA LEU A 11 8.94 17.62 7.55
C LEU A 11 9.99 16.51 7.44
N PHE A 12 10.20 15.79 8.55
CA PHE A 12 11.16 14.67 8.71
C PHE A 12 11.64 14.11 7.39
N ASP A 13 12.94 14.24 7.11
CA ASP A 13 13.61 13.77 5.90
C ASP A 13 12.93 12.53 5.28
N GLU A 14 12.22 12.76 4.18
CA GLU A 14 11.34 11.77 3.54
C GLU A 14 12.10 10.98 2.46
N THR A 15 13.44 10.97 2.54
CA THR A 15 14.35 10.39 1.55
C THR A 15 14.85 8.99 1.95
N THR A 16 15.63 8.37 1.06
CA THR A 16 16.43 7.16 1.31
C THR A 16 17.28 7.30 2.58
N GLU A 17 17.78 8.50 2.89
CA GLU A 17 18.63 8.79 4.05
C GLU A 17 17.92 8.47 5.38
N ALA A 18 16.60 8.69 5.45
CA ALA A 18 15.84 8.32 6.64
C ALA A 18 15.59 6.81 6.79
N MET A 19 15.50 6.07 5.68
CA MET A 19 15.49 4.60 5.73
C MET A 19 16.85 4.06 6.20
N ASP A 20 17.94 4.69 5.78
CA ASP A 20 19.30 4.30 6.15
C ASP A 20 19.60 4.60 7.62
N THR A 21 19.19 5.79 8.08
CA THR A 21 19.27 6.17 9.50
C THR A 21 18.47 5.20 10.37
N LEU A 22 17.24 4.87 9.96
CA LEU A 22 16.39 3.92 10.68
C LEU A 22 17.01 2.52 10.70
N ALA A 23 17.55 2.05 9.58
CA ALA A 23 18.20 0.74 9.51
C ALA A 23 19.42 0.67 10.43
N THR A 24 20.27 1.71 10.42
CA THR A 24 21.43 1.82 11.33
C THR A 24 20.99 1.75 12.79
N TRP A 25 19.90 2.43 13.15
CA TRP A 25 19.34 2.34 14.50
C TRP A 25 18.83 0.92 14.82
N LEU A 26 18.19 0.24 13.86
CA LEU A 26 17.67 -1.11 14.04
C LEU A 26 18.75 -2.18 14.20
N GLU A 27 20.00 -1.94 13.79
CA GLU A 27 21.10 -2.89 13.99
C GLU A 27 21.36 -3.20 15.48
N HIS A 28 20.90 -2.33 16.39
CA HIS A 28 20.98 -2.55 17.83
C HIS A 28 19.95 -3.59 18.33
N PHE A 29 18.99 -4.01 17.51
CA PHE A 29 17.99 -5.02 17.84
C PHE A 29 18.44 -6.38 17.26
N PRO A 30 18.94 -7.30 18.09
CA PRO A 30 19.45 -8.59 17.61
C PRO A 30 18.29 -9.47 17.13
N GLY A 31 18.53 -10.25 16.07
CA GLY A 31 17.57 -11.24 15.59
C GLY A 31 17.51 -11.32 14.08
N GLY A 32 16.43 -11.93 13.60
CA GLY A 32 16.04 -11.97 12.20
C GLY A 32 14.52 -11.85 12.11
N ILE A 33 14.02 -11.26 11.04
CA ILE A 33 12.58 -11.23 10.79
C ILE A 33 12.19 -12.40 9.88
N CYS A 34 11.19 -13.16 10.30
CA CYS A 34 10.59 -14.22 9.49
C CYS A 34 9.13 -13.83 9.25
N THR A 35 8.78 -13.59 7.99
CA THR A 35 7.44 -13.12 7.63
C THR A 35 6.96 -13.75 6.34
N HIS A 36 5.66 -13.64 6.09
CA HIS A 36 5.08 -14.03 4.81
C HIS A 36 5.57 -13.07 3.72
N TRP A 37 6.41 -13.60 2.83
CA TRP A 37 6.99 -12.84 1.73
C TRP A 37 7.03 -13.70 0.47
N PRO A 38 6.67 -13.18 -0.72
CA PRO A 38 6.66 -13.96 -1.95
C PRO A 38 8.03 -14.55 -2.28
N HIS A 39 8.06 -15.82 -2.64
CA HIS A 39 9.24 -16.53 -3.13
C HIS A 39 8.95 -17.11 -4.53
N PRO A 40 9.92 -17.18 -5.47
CA PRO A 40 9.75 -17.66 -6.86
C PRO A 40 8.90 -18.93 -7.08
N ASN A 41 8.77 -19.77 -6.06
CA ASN A 41 8.06 -21.05 -6.11
C ASN A 41 6.91 -21.18 -5.10
N SER A 42 6.65 -20.15 -4.27
CA SER A 42 5.57 -20.18 -3.28
C SER A 42 5.12 -18.76 -2.92
N PRO A 43 3.85 -18.39 -3.20
CA PRO A 43 3.34 -17.06 -2.93
C PRO A 43 3.05 -16.83 -1.44
N ALA A 44 2.99 -17.89 -0.63
CA ALA A 44 2.72 -17.84 0.80
C ALA A 44 3.92 -18.31 1.63
N ALA A 45 5.13 -18.29 1.06
CA ALA A 45 6.34 -18.70 1.74
C ALA A 45 6.59 -17.84 2.99
N LEU A 46 7.06 -18.50 4.05
CA LEU A 46 7.76 -17.82 5.13
C LEU A 46 9.20 -17.60 4.68
N THR A 47 9.60 -16.33 4.59
CA THR A 47 10.96 -15.95 4.22
C THR A 47 11.64 -15.35 5.45
N SER A 48 12.85 -15.83 5.73
CA SER A 48 13.69 -15.33 6.81
C SER A 48 14.72 -14.36 6.26
N PHE A 49 14.82 -13.20 6.90
CA PHE A 49 15.84 -12.18 6.64
C PHE A 49 16.78 -12.12 7.85
N PRO A 50 18.06 -12.53 7.70
CA PRO A 50 18.97 -12.70 8.82
C PRO A 50 19.58 -11.38 9.33
N THR A 51 19.41 -10.27 8.59
CA THR A 51 19.99 -8.97 8.93
C THR A 51 19.02 -7.86 8.57
N VAL A 52 19.10 -6.72 9.28
CA VAL A 52 18.36 -5.50 8.95
C VAL A 52 18.64 -5.09 7.51
N GLU A 53 19.89 -5.19 7.07
CA GLU A 53 20.29 -4.83 5.71
C GLU A 53 19.61 -5.70 4.65
N ALA A 54 19.55 -7.03 4.84
CA ALA A 54 18.83 -7.91 3.92
C ALA A 54 17.33 -7.56 3.86
N TRP A 55 16.73 -7.20 5.00
CA TRP A 55 15.34 -6.78 5.04
C TRP A 55 15.12 -5.43 4.35
N ARG A 56 15.99 -4.44 4.60
CA ARG A 56 15.99 -3.12 3.95
C ARG A 56 16.14 -3.24 2.43
N GLN A 57 17.06 -4.09 1.96
CA GLN A 57 17.25 -4.34 0.53
C GLN A 57 15.99 -4.91 -0.12
N ALA A 58 15.31 -5.86 0.54
CA ALA A 58 14.06 -6.41 0.03
C ALA A 58 12.95 -5.34 -0.05
N LEU A 59 12.88 -4.43 0.92
CA LEU A 59 11.94 -3.30 0.89
C LEU A 59 12.29 -2.28 -0.19
N ASN A 60 13.58 -1.97 -0.37
CA ASN A 60 14.08 -1.04 -1.39
C ASN A 60 13.86 -1.57 -2.81
N ALA A 61 13.94 -2.88 -3.02
CA ALA A 61 13.59 -3.51 -4.30
C ALA A 61 12.12 -3.31 -4.69
N LEU A 62 11.26 -2.93 -3.73
CA LEU A 62 9.86 -2.59 -3.95
C LEU A 62 9.60 -1.09 -4.01
N ASP A 63 10.62 -0.22 -4.08
CA ASP A 63 10.37 1.19 -4.28
C ASP A 63 9.63 1.47 -5.61
N LEU A 64 8.90 2.59 -5.63
CA LEU A 64 8.27 3.09 -6.85
C LEU A 64 9.36 3.65 -7.77
N ASP A 65 9.49 3.09 -8.97
CA ASP A 65 10.59 3.45 -9.87
C ASP A 65 10.61 4.97 -10.14
N PRO A 66 11.79 5.57 -10.39
CA PRO A 66 11.89 6.99 -10.71
C PRO A 66 11.04 7.42 -11.92
N THR A 67 10.74 6.49 -12.82
CA THR A 67 9.90 6.70 -14.01
C THR A 67 8.39 6.69 -13.73
N CYS A 68 7.95 6.25 -12.56
CA CYS A 68 6.53 6.27 -12.17
C CYS A 68 6.07 7.72 -11.93
N PHE A 69 5.04 8.21 -12.61
CA PHE A 69 4.60 9.61 -12.46
C PHE A 69 3.70 9.86 -11.24
N ALA A 70 3.75 8.97 -10.23
CA ALA A 70 2.99 9.13 -9.00
C ALA A 70 3.35 10.45 -8.30
N PRO A 71 2.35 11.29 -7.93
CA PRO A 71 2.58 12.53 -7.21
C PRO A 71 3.32 12.32 -5.89
N ALA A 72 4.02 13.36 -5.42
CA ALA A 72 4.79 13.32 -4.18
C ALA A 72 3.97 12.79 -3.00
N VAL A 73 2.71 13.21 -2.85
CA VAL A 73 1.83 12.77 -1.75
C VAL A 73 1.58 11.24 -1.74
N VAL A 74 1.50 10.60 -2.91
CA VAL A 74 1.35 9.14 -3.03
C VAL A 74 2.67 8.46 -2.67
N ARG A 75 3.78 8.94 -3.24
CA ARG A 75 5.13 8.42 -2.97
C ARG A 75 5.49 8.50 -1.50
N ILE A 76 5.21 9.63 -0.85
CA ILE A 76 5.42 9.86 0.58
C ILE A 76 4.63 8.85 1.42
N LYS A 77 3.35 8.62 1.12
CA LYS A 77 2.54 7.63 1.84
C LYS A 77 3.06 6.21 1.64
N TYR A 78 3.43 5.85 0.41
CA TYR A 78 4.01 4.53 0.12
C TYR A 78 5.34 4.33 0.86
N ARG A 79 6.21 5.34 0.88
CA ARG A 79 7.47 5.34 1.63
C ARG A 79 7.25 5.22 3.14
N ARG A 80 6.21 5.84 3.69
CA ARG A 80 5.82 5.65 5.11
C ARG A 80 5.44 4.19 5.39
N ALA A 81 4.76 3.51 4.47
CA ALA A 81 4.50 2.08 4.62
C ALA A 81 5.81 1.28 4.66
N GLN A 82 6.76 1.54 3.76
CA GLN A 82 8.07 0.87 3.77
C GLN A 82 8.86 1.13 5.06
N LYS A 83 8.84 2.36 5.59
CA LYS A 83 9.47 2.69 6.90
C LYS A 83 8.85 1.86 8.04
N LEU A 84 7.53 1.67 8.04
CA LEU A 84 6.84 0.83 9.02
C LEU A 84 7.17 -0.66 8.85
N TYR A 85 7.28 -1.16 7.62
CA TYR A 85 7.77 -2.52 7.38
C TYR A 85 9.20 -2.70 7.90
N LEU A 86 10.07 -1.71 7.74
CA LEU A 86 11.42 -1.74 8.28
C LEU A 86 11.41 -1.74 9.82
N LEU A 87 10.59 -0.89 10.45
CA LEU A 87 10.39 -0.87 11.90
C LEU A 87 9.91 -2.21 12.46
N ALA A 88 9.22 -3.02 11.67
CA ALA A 88 8.78 -4.33 12.09
C ALA A 88 9.92 -5.32 12.40
N TRP A 89 11.16 -4.96 12.07
CA TRP A 89 12.35 -5.64 12.57
C TRP A 89 12.42 -5.64 14.10
N ALA A 90 12.08 -4.51 14.74
CA ALA A 90 12.08 -4.40 16.20
C ALA A 90 10.84 -5.03 16.84
N ASP A 91 9.69 -4.95 16.17
CA ASP A 91 8.42 -5.51 16.63
C ASP A 91 7.55 -5.95 15.43
N ALA A 92 7.37 -7.26 15.28
CA ALA A 92 6.67 -7.85 14.13
C ALA A 92 5.20 -7.40 14.00
N ASP A 93 4.55 -6.98 15.09
CA ASP A 93 3.15 -6.53 15.06
C ASP A 93 3.00 -5.23 14.25
N VAL A 94 4.10 -4.48 14.06
CA VAL A 94 4.12 -3.25 13.26
C VAL A 94 3.86 -3.53 11.77
N ILE A 95 4.03 -4.76 11.27
CA ILE A 95 3.75 -5.09 9.86
C ILE A 95 2.30 -4.76 9.50
N LEU A 96 1.34 -5.06 10.37
CA LEU A 96 -0.08 -4.83 10.08
C LEU A 96 -0.41 -3.33 9.96
N ALA A 97 0.27 -2.49 10.74
CA ALA A 97 0.20 -1.04 10.59
C ALA A 97 0.83 -0.59 9.26
N ALA A 98 1.95 -1.20 8.86
CA ALA A 98 2.60 -0.93 7.58
C ALA A 98 1.68 -1.26 6.39
N GLU A 99 0.99 -2.39 6.44
CA GLU A 99 0.00 -2.82 5.45
C GLU A 99 -1.17 -1.83 5.32
N MET A 100 -1.67 -1.31 6.45
CA MET A 100 -2.74 -0.32 6.43
C MET A 100 -2.28 1.03 5.82
N VAL A 101 -1.03 1.44 6.08
CA VAL A 101 -0.45 2.62 5.42
C VAL A 101 -0.25 2.38 3.92
N ALA A 102 0.10 1.16 3.52
CA ALA A 102 0.19 0.81 2.11
C ALA A 102 -1.19 0.90 1.42
N PHE A 103 -2.26 0.39 2.05
CA PHE A 103 -3.62 0.53 1.52
C PHE A 103 -4.06 1.99 1.38
N THR A 104 -3.72 2.84 2.33
CA THR A 104 -4.03 4.28 2.21
C THR A 104 -3.23 4.97 1.10
N ALA A 105 -2.00 4.52 0.81
CA ALA A 105 -1.26 4.99 -0.36
C ALA A 105 -1.95 4.57 -1.68
N LEU A 106 -2.41 3.31 -1.76
CA LEU A 106 -3.16 2.80 -2.92
C LEU A 106 -4.49 3.55 -3.11
N GLU A 107 -5.27 3.72 -2.05
CA GLU A 107 -6.54 4.45 -2.13
C GLU A 107 -6.36 5.88 -2.59
N LEU A 108 -5.30 6.56 -2.13
CA LEU A 108 -4.97 7.90 -2.59
C LEU A 108 -4.62 7.88 -4.09
N ALA A 109 -3.78 6.94 -4.52
CA ALA A 109 -3.39 6.77 -5.92
C ALA A 109 -4.60 6.57 -6.84
N LEU A 110 -5.51 5.67 -6.47
CA LEU A 110 -6.71 5.36 -7.24
C LEU A 110 -7.70 6.52 -7.27
N ASN A 111 -7.89 7.20 -6.13
CA ASN A 111 -8.79 8.35 -6.06
C ASN A 111 -8.30 9.53 -6.90
N ASP A 112 -7.00 9.80 -6.90
CA ASP A 112 -6.39 10.84 -7.73
C ASP A 112 -6.68 10.59 -9.22
N ARG A 113 -6.47 9.35 -9.68
CA ARG A 113 -6.61 8.99 -11.10
C ARG A 113 -8.04 8.79 -11.58
N PHE A 114 -8.86 8.15 -10.76
CA PHE A 114 -10.18 7.65 -11.19
C PHE A 114 -11.33 8.16 -10.33
N GLY A 115 -11.05 8.84 -9.21
CA GLY A 115 -12.06 9.22 -8.23
C GLY A 115 -13.14 10.15 -8.80
N LEU A 116 -12.76 11.13 -9.62
CA LEU A 116 -13.73 12.03 -10.27
C LEU A 116 -14.54 11.33 -11.37
N LEU A 117 -13.90 10.46 -12.15
CA LEU A 117 -14.55 9.69 -13.21
C LEU A 117 -15.65 8.81 -12.64
N ILE A 118 -15.35 8.03 -11.61
CA ILE A 118 -16.31 7.10 -10.98
C ILE A 118 -17.44 7.85 -10.27
N LYS A 119 -17.16 9.00 -9.65
CA LYS A 119 -18.22 9.87 -9.10
C LYS A 119 -19.19 10.34 -10.18
N GLY A 120 -18.68 10.70 -11.35
CA GLY A 120 -19.51 11.12 -12.49
C GLY A 120 -20.40 9.99 -13.06
N LEU A 121 -19.97 8.74 -12.92
CA LEU A 121 -20.74 7.55 -13.33
C LEU A 121 -21.81 7.14 -12.30
N SER A 122 -21.69 7.58 -11.05
CA SER A 122 -22.62 7.23 -9.99
C SER A 122 -23.93 8.00 -10.15
N PRO A 123 -25.10 7.34 -10.06
CA PRO A 123 -26.37 8.05 -10.14
C PRO A 123 -26.45 9.11 -9.04
N PRO A 124 -27.02 10.30 -9.34
CA PRO A 124 -27.14 11.36 -8.35
C PRO A 124 -27.90 10.82 -7.13
N PRO A 125 -27.45 11.14 -5.91
CA PRO A 125 -28.03 10.56 -4.72
C PRO A 125 -29.52 10.90 -4.65
N LYS A 126 -30.36 9.86 -4.45
CA LYS A 126 -31.84 9.99 -4.39
C LYS A 126 -32.33 10.93 -3.27
N LYS A 127 -31.46 11.27 -2.32
CA LYS A 127 -31.66 12.28 -1.28
C LYS A 127 -30.42 13.17 -1.22
N LYS A 128 -30.60 14.49 -1.05
CA LYS A 128 -29.50 15.39 -0.69
C LYS A 128 -28.90 14.88 0.62
N LYS A 129 -27.70 14.29 0.57
CA LYS A 129 -26.94 14.01 1.79
C LYS A 129 -26.61 15.35 2.41
N GLU A 130 -26.88 15.51 3.70
CA GLU A 130 -26.36 16.66 4.43
C GLU A 130 -24.83 16.69 4.26
N PRO A 131 -24.24 17.88 4.05
CA PRO A 131 -22.79 18.00 3.97
C PRO A 131 -22.20 17.40 5.24
N SER A 132 -21.18 16.54 5.10
CA SER A 132 -20.55 15.95 6.29
C SER A 132 -20.04 17.07 7.19
N ALA A 133 -20.16 16.92 8.50
CA ALA A 133 -19.66 17.89 9.47
C ALA A 133 -18.14 18.17 9.31
N THR A 134 -17.44 17.32 8.57
CA THR A 134 -16.01 17.41 8.26
C THR A 134 -15.70 18.05 6.89
N GLY A 135 -16.70 18.41 6.08
CA GLY A 135 -16.49 18.97 4.73
C GLY A 135 -15.78 18.03 3.75
N MET A 136 -15.66 16.74 4.07
CA MET A 136 -14.93 15.79 3.23
C MET A 136 -15.75 15.45 1.98
N ILE A 137 -15.14 15.63 0.81
CA ILE A 137 -15.71 15.20 -0.46
C ILE A 137 -15.85 13.67 -0.42
N ALA A 138 -17.07 13.15 -0.56
CA ALA A 138 -17.31 11.71 -0.64
C ALA A 138 -16.47 11.09 -1.77
N THR A 139 -15.53 10.21 -1.44
CA THR A 139 -14.71 9.44 -2.39
C THR A 139 -15.42 8.14 -2.78
N PRO A 140 -15.19 7.59 -3.99
CA PRO A 140 -15.68 6.25 -4.32
C PRO A 140 -15.11 5.19 -3.37
N LEU A 141 -15.79 4.06 -3.27
CA LEU A 141 -15.28 2.94 -2.48
C LEU A 141 -14.06 2.33 -3.17
N LEU A 142 -13.16 1.73 -2.39
CA LEU A 142 -12.01 1.00 -2.92
C LEU A 142 -12.47 -0.13 -3.87
N SER A 143 -13.58 -0.80 -3.57
CA SER A 143 -14.18 -1.80 -4.47
C SER A 143 -14.51 -1.24 -5.84
N ASP A 144 -15.08 -0.03 -5.90
CA ASP A 144 -15.52 0.57 -7.17
C ASP A 144 -14.31 0.98 -8.01
N LEU A 145 -13.27 1.49 -7.35
CA LEU A 145 -12.00 1.85 -7.97
C LEU A 145 -11.28 0.62 -8.55
N LEU A 146 -11.19 -0.47 -7.78
CA LEU A 146 -10.56 -1.71 -8.23
C LEU A 146 -11.39 -2.41 -9.32
N ASP A 147 -12.73 -2.35 -9.24
CA ASP A 147 -13.63 -2.85 -10.27
C ASP A 147 -13.37 -2.13 -11.60
N HIS A 148 -13.25 -0.80 -11.56
CA HIS A 148 -12.98 0.03 -12.72
C HIS A 148 -11.65 -0.30 -13.41
N LEU A 149 -10.60 -0.63 -12.66
CA LEU A 149 -9.33 -1.07 -13.26
C LEU A 149 -9.51 -2.33 -14.12
N VAL A 150 -10.31 -3.28 -13.65
CA VAL A 150 -10.55 -4.55 -14.37
C VAL A 150 -11.51 -4.36 -15.53
N THR A 151 -12.59 -3.62 -15.34
CA THR A 151 -13.67 -3.51 -16.34
C THR A 151 -13.38 -2.50 -17.43
N HIS A 152 -12.68 -1.41 -17.12
CA HIS A 152 -12.49 -0.28 -18.04
C HIS A 152 -11.04 -0.02 -18.41
N GLN A 153 -10.10 -0.20 -17.46
CA GLN A 153 -8.67 0.00 -17.76
C GLN A 153 -8.01 -1.26 -18.34
N GLY A 154 -8.65 -2.43 -18.18
CA GLY A 154 -8.17 -3.68 -18.76
C GLY A 154 -6.90 -4.20 -18.09
N ILE A 155 -6.75 -3.99 -16.77
CA ILE A 155 -5.62 -4.53 -16.01
C ILE A 155 -5.58 -6.06 -16.08
N ARG A 156 -4.38 -6.61 -16.27
CA ARG A 156 -4.09 -8.03 -16.47
C ARG A 156 -3.03 -8.50 -15.48
N GLU A 157 -2.87 -9.81 -15.37
CA GLU A 157 -1.84 -10.41 -14.52
C GLU A 157 -0.43 -9.94 -14.89
N LEU A 158 -0.17 -9.63 -16.17
CA LEU A 158 1.13 -9.12 -16.63
C LEU A 158 1.49 -7.75 -16.04
N ASP A 159 0.50 -6.99 -15.56
CA ASP A 159 0.69 -5.68 -14.95
C ASP A 159 1.13 -5.78 -13.47
N PHE A 160 1.36 -7.01 -12.98
CA PHE A 160 1.84 -7.32 -11.63
C PHE A 160 3.21 -8.02 -11.63
N PRO A 161 4.27 -7.40 -12.18
CA PRO A 161 5.56 -8.06 -12.32
C PRO A 161 6.18 -8.48 -10.98
N THR A 162 5.97 -7.72 -9.90
CA THR A 162 6.55 -8.04 -8.59
C THR A 162 5.68 -9.03 -7.83
N ALA A 163 4.36 -8.90 -7.88
CA ALA A 163 3.47 -9.85 -7.19
C ALA A 163 3.46 -11.24 -7.85
N ARG A 164 3.81 -11.33 -9.14
CA ARG A 164 3.91 -12.62 -9.86
C ARG A 164 5.12 -13.46 -9.50
N ILE A 165 6.10 -12.93 -8.77
CA ILE A 165 7.26 -13.71 -8.30
C ILE A 165 6.79 -14.96 -7.57
N GLY A 166 5.72 -14.87 -6.77
CA GLY A 166 5.14 -16.02 -6.07
C GLY A 166 4.31 -16.99 -6.93
N GLY A 167 4.13 -16.75 -8.22
CA GLY A 167 3.15 -17.48 -9.05
C GLY A 167 1.68 -17.19 -8.70
N GLY A 168 1.42 -16.18 -7.87
CA GLY A 168 0.08 -15.74 -7.49
C GLY A 168 -0.68 -15.10 -8.66
N ARG A 169 -2.02 -15.14 -8.59
CA ARG A 169 -2.94 -14.42 -9.49
C ARG A 169 -3.63 -13.30 -8.74
N VAL A 170 -3.47 -12.06 -9.19
CA VAL A 170 -3.90 -10.85 -8.49
C VAL A 170 -5.21 -10.31 -9.03
N VAL A 171 -5.45 -10.37 -10.34
CA VAL A 171 -6.62 -9.72 -10.97
C VAL A 171 -7.93 -10.26 -10.39
N ASN A 172 -8.01 -11.57 -10.17
CA ASN A 172 -9.16 -12.23 -9.55
C ASN A 172 -9.37 -11.86 -8.06
N ARG A 173 -8.43 -11.15 -7.44
CA ARG A 173 -8.50 -10.68 -6.05
C ARG A 173 -8.92 -9.21 -5.97
N LEU A 174 -8.99 -8.51 -7.10
CA LEU A 174 -9.46 -7.12 -7.18
C LEU A 174 -10.99 -7.03 -7.13
N ARG A 175 -11.69 -8.12 -7.51
CA ARG A 175 -13.15 -8.19 -7.58
C ARG A 175 -13.65 -9.53 -7.05
N LYS A 176 -14.88 -9.56 -6.55
CA LYS A 176 -15.53 -10.79 -6.05
C LYS A 176 -16.23 -11.56 -7.18
N ILE A 177 -15.50 -11.84 -8.26
CA ILE A 177 -16.01 -12.50 -9.46
C ILE A 177 -14.99 -13.55 -9.92
N GLY A 178 -15.48 -14.66 -10.47
CA GLY A 178 -14.65 -15.69 -11.09
C GLY A 178 -14.17 -16.76 -10.10
N PRO A 179 -13.12 -17.52 -10.45
CA PRO A 179 -12.77 -18.77 -9.79
C PRO A 179 -12.22 -18.62 -8.36
N LEU A 180 -11.94 -17.40 -7.91
CA LEU A 180 -11.44 -17.10 -6.55
C LEU A 180 -12.39 -16.18 -5.77
N ALA A 181 -13.67 -16.11 -6.16
CA ALA A 181 -14.67 -15.24 -5.52
C ALA A 181 -15.00 -15.63 -4.07
N ASP A 182 -14.67 -16.87 -3.67
CA ASP A 182 -14.73 -17.39 -2.30
C ASP A 182 -13.62 -16.84 -1.41
N ARG A 183 -12.53 -16.34 -2.00
CA ARG A 183 -11.40 -15.77 -1.26
C ARG A 183 -11.60 -14.27 -1.00
N PRO A 184 -11.12 -13.71 0.13
CA PRO A 184 -11.34 -12.30 0.47
C PRO A 184 -10.67 -11.33 -0.48
N THR A 185 -11.37 -10.47 -1.21
CA THR A 185 -10.80 -9.44 -2.10
C THR A 185 -9.87 -8.47 -1.38
N LEU A 186 -9.05 -7.69 -2.11
CA LEU A 186 -8.24 -6.62 -1.52
C LEU A 186 -9.07 -5.64 -0.68
N THR A 187 -10.29 -5.31 -1.12
CA THR A 187 -11.20 -4.44 -0.35
C THR A 187 -11.65 -5.09 0.95
N GLU A 188 -11.99 -6.38 0.94
CA GLU A 188 -12.36 -7.12 2.15
C GLU A 188 -11.16 -7.25 3.10
N MET A 189 -9.95 -7.43 2.56
CA MET A 189 -8.71 -7.46 3.34
C MET A 189 -8.47 -6.09 3.99
N ARG A 190 -8.48 -4.99 3.24
CA ARG A 190 -8.39 -3.63 3.76
C ARG A 190 -9.43 -3.36 4.85
N ASN A 191 -10.69 -3.71 4.62
CA ASN A 191 -11.76 -3.49 5.60
C ASN A 191 -11.57 -4.31 6.88
N ARG A 192 -10.99 -5.52 6.77
CA ARG A 192 -10.61 -6.31 7.93
C ARG A 192 -9.52 -5.61 8.75
N HIS A 193 -8.50 -5.03 8.13
CA HIS A 193 -7.48 -4.24 8.85
C HIS A 193 -8.07 -3.00 9.52
N ALA A 194 -9.04 -2.34 8.88
CA ALA A 194 -9.64 -1.11 9.39
C ALA A 194 -10.69 -1.32 10.51
N HIS A 195 -11.37 -2.46 10.53
CA HIS A 195 -12.52 -2.70 11.43
C HIS A 195 -12.39 -3.95 12.31
N GLY A 196 -11.42 -4.82 12.04
CA GLY A 196 -11.09 -5.96 12.91
C GLY A 196 -10.25 -5.53 14.11
N SER A 197 -9.70 -6.50 14.83
CA SER A 197 -8.62 -6.23 15.78
C SER A 197 -7.36 -5.92 14.96
N PRO A 198 -6.81 -4.69 14.99
CA PRO A 198 -5.79 -4.24 14.03
C PRO A 198 -4.47 -5.04 14.06
N ILE A 199 -4.30 -5.84 15.11
CA ILE A 199 -3.11 -6.65 15.39
C ILE A 199 -3.42 -8.16 15.32
N GLU A 200 -4.70 -8.56 15.20
CA GLU A 200 -5.05 -9.98 15.07
C GLU A 200 -5.11 -10.40 13.59
N GLY A 201 -4.14 -11.23 13.20
CA GLY A 201 -4.01 -11.80 11.87
C GLY A 201 -2.55 -11.88 11.44
N GLY A 202 -2.21 -12.85 10.59
CA GLY A 202 -0.88 -12.88 9.98
C GLY A 202 -0.75 -11.82 8.87
N PRO A 203 0.46 -11.35 8.57
CA PRO A 203 0.70 -10.43 7.48
C PRO A 203 0.31 -11.04 6.13
N LEU A 204 -0.11 -10.18 5.21
CA LEU A 204 -0.57 -10.54 3.89
C LEU A 204 0.62 -10.69 2.95
N SER A 205 1.00 -11.95 2.69
CA SER A 205 2.10 -12.26 1.77
C SER A 205 1.96 -11.53 0.43
N GLY A 206 2.95 -10.69 0.12
CA GLY A 206 3.02 -9.97 -1.14
C GLY A 206 2.11 -8.75 -1.27
N LEU A 207 1.43 -8.30 -0.21
CA LEU A 207 0.58 -7.11 -0.30
C LEU A 207 1.35 -5.88 -0.81
N LEU A 208 2.56 -5.65 -0.28
CA LEU A 208 3.39 -4.53 -0.69
C LEU A 208 3.78 -4.58 -2.18
N HIS A 209 3.94 -5.79 -2.74
CA HIS A 209 4.23 -6.02 -4.16
C HIS A 209 3.01 -5.65 -5.01
N VAL A 210 1.83 -6.15 -4.62
CA VAL A 210 0.56 -5.83 -5.30
C VAL A 210 0.29 -4.33 -5.28
N ILE A 211 0.49 -3.67 -4.13
CA ILE A 211 0.26 -2.23 -4.00
C ILE A 211 1.24 -1.43 -4.85
N ARG A 212 2.53 -1.80 -4.86
CA ARG A 212 3.54 -1.20 -5.74
C ARG A 212 3.08 -1.27 -7.19
N ASP A 213 2.76 -2.47 -7.67
CA ASP A 213 2.40 -2.72 -9.06
C ASP A 213 1.11 -1.98 -9.45
N LEU A 214 0.11 -1.90 -8.55
CA LEU A 214 -1.11 -1.10 -8.78
C LEU A 214 -0.82 0.40 -8.87
N ILE A 215 0.02 0.94 -7.99
CA ILE A 215 0.41 2.36 -8.05
C ILE A 215 1.16 2.61 -9.37
N HIS A 216 2.09 1.72 -9.74
CA HIS A 216 2.75 1.79 -11.04
C HIS A 216 1.76 1.79 -12.19
N TYR A 217 0.83 0.84 -12.24
CA TYR A 217 -0.18 0.77 -13.28
C TYR A 217 -1.01 2.06 -13.41
N CYS A 218 -1.29 2.74 -12.30
CA CYS A 218 -2.05 3.98 -12.29
C CYS A 218 -1.28 5.18 -12.89
N TYR A 219 0.05 5.15 -12.88
CA TYR A 219 0.93 6.29 -13.19
C TYR A 219 2.08 5.98 -14.15
N ALA A 220 2.10 4.79 -14.76
CA ALA A 220 3.07 4.40 -15.79
C ALA A 220 2.76 5.04 -17.14
#